data_AF-R0D941-F1
#
_entry.id   AF-R0D941-F1
#
_cell.length_a   1.000
_cell.length_b   1.000
_cell.length_c   1.000
_cell.angle_alpha   90.00
_cell.angle_beta   90.00
_cell.angle_gamma   90.00
#
_symmetry.space_group_name_H-M   'P 1'
#
loop_
_entity.id
_entity.type
_entity.pdbx_description
1 polymer ?
#
loop_
_entity_poly.entity_id
_entity_poly.type
_entity_poly.pdbx_seq_one_letter_code
_entity_poly.pdbx_strand_id
1 'polypeptide(L)' 'MDYPMAAVRLKAMTGILETGLFDDICGKIIVRTENGTEEHFHN' A
#
# COMPACT_ATOMS: atom_id res chain seq x y z
N MET A 1 -4.99 5.66 -11.76
CA MET A 1 -4.22 6.71 -11.06
C MET A 1 -2.85 6.14 -10.78
N ASP A 2 -1.80 6.91 -10.98
CA ASP A 2 -0.43 6.53 -10.61
C ASP A 2 -0.19 6.92 -9.15
N TYR A 3 -0.47 5.98 -8.24
CA TYR A 3 -0.34 6.19 -6.80
C TYR A 3 1.11 6.45 -6.36
N PRO A 4 2.13 5.74 -6.89
CA PRO A 4 3.53 6.07 -6.63
C PRO A 4 3.85 7.53 -6.97
N MET A 5 3.48 7.99 -8.17
CA MET A 5 3.70 9.38 -8.57
C MET A 5 2.94 10.38 -7.67
N ALA A 6 1.73 10.04 -7.23
CA ALA A 6 0.95 10.88 -6.32
C ALA A 6 1.61 10.99 -4.93
N ALA A 7 2.12 9.89 -4.38
CA ALA A 7 2.83 9.89 -3.09
C ALA A 7 4.11 10.72 -3.16
N VAL A 8 4.90 10.60 -4.24
CA VAL A 8 6.09 11.44 -4.46
C VAL A 8 5.73 12.93 -4.41
N ARG A 9 4.65 13.33 -5.09
CA ARG A 9 4.19 14.72 -5.11
C ARG A 9 3.75 15.19 -3.72
N LEU A 10 3.02 14.36 -2.98
CA LEU A 10 2.57 14.67 -1.62
C LEU A 10 3.74 14.82 -0.65
N LYS A 11 4.74 13.93 -0.71
CA LYS A 11 5.93 13.98 0.15
C LYS A 11 6.79 15.23 -0.09
N ALA A 12 6.76 15.78 -1.30
CA ALA A 12 7.46 17.02 -1.64
C ALA A 12 6.81 18.29 -1.05
N MET A 13 5.61 18.21 -0.49
CA MET A 13 4.93 19.35 0.11
C MET A 13 5.43 19.61 1.53
N THR A 14 5.78 20.86 1.83
CA THR A 14 6.21 21.27 3.18
C THR A 14 5.11 20.96 4.20
N GLY A 15 5.48 20.27 5.29
CA GLY A 15 4.57 19.90 6.38
C GLY A 15 3.94 18.52 6.25
N ILE A 16 4.11 17.81 5.13
CA ILE A 16 3.70 16.41 5.00
C ILE A 16 4.80 15.51 5.55
N LEU A 17 4.46 14.75 6.61
CA LEU A 17 5.38 13.80 7.22
C LEU A 17 5.38 12.45 6.51
N GLU A 18 4.21 11.94 6.08
CA GLU A 18 4.05 10.65 5.40
C GLU A 18 2.76 10.65 4.54
N THR A 19 2.74 9.79 3.51
CA THR A 19 1.69 9.67 2.50
C THR A 19 0.75 8.48 2.74
N GLY A 20 1.17 7.50 3.56
CA GLY A 20 0.41 6.29 3.82
C GLY A 20 0.37 5.31 2.64
N LEU A 21 1.12 5.58 1.56
CA LEU A 21 1.31 4.63 0.49
C LEU A 21 2.32 3.56 0.92
N PHE A 22 1.89 2.31 0.93
CA PHE A 22 2.74 1.15 1.13
C PHE A 22 2.92 0.46 -0.22
N ASP A 23 3.90 0.94 -1.00
CA ASP A 23 4.22 0.38 -2.31
C ASP A 23 5.28 -0.71 -2.18
N ASP A 24 5.00 -1.89 -2.73
CA ASP A 24 5.89 -3.06 -2.74
C ASP A 24 6.53 -3.45 -1.38
N ILE A 25 5.74 -3.35 -0.30
CA ILE A 25 6.22 -3.65 1.08
C ILE A 25 5.56 -4.91 1.64
N CYS A 26 4.33 -5.22 1.23
CA CYS A 26 3.56 -6.32 1.79
C CYS A 26 3.98 -7.66 1.16
N GLY A 27 4.78 -8.46 1.89
CA GLY A 27 5.20 -9.80 1.45
C GLY A 27 4.09 -10.88 1.49
N LYS A 28 3.05 -10.69 2.30
CA LYS A 28 1.89 -11.57 2.40
C LYS A 28 0.64 -10.77 2.79
N ILE A 29 -0.49 -11.05 2.15
CA ILE A 29 -1.80 -10.51 2.48
C ILE A 29 -2.70 -11.67 2.92
N ILE A 30 -3.34 -11.52 4.08
CA ILE A 30 -4.31 -12.50 4.60
C ILE A 30 -5.68 -11.85 4.62
N VAL A 31 -6.63 -12.41 3.87
CA VAL A 31 -7.98 -11.88 3.73
C VAL A 31 -8.96 -12.82 4.41
N ARG A 32 -9.77 -12.30 5.33
CA ARG A 32 -10.91 -13.02 5.89
C ARG A 32 -12.12 -12.79 5.00
N THR A 33 -12.63 -13.85 4.38
CA THR A 33 -13.83 -13.83 3.54
C THR A 33 -14.96 -14.60 4.21
N GLU A 34 -16.16 -14.52 3.64
CA GLU A 34 -17.31 -15.34 4.05
C GLU A 34 -17.05 -16.85 3.88
N ASN A 35 -16.17 -17.22 2.95
CA ASN A 35 -15.85 -18.61 2.60
C ASN A 35 -14.65 -19.16 3.38
N GLY A 36 -13.92 -18.32 4.11
CA GLY A 36 -12.74 -18.76 4.84
C GLY A 36 -11.65 -17.70 4.96
N THR A 37 -10.41 -18.16 4.97
CA THR A 37 -9.22 -17.29 5.01
C THR A 37 -8.43 -17.55 3.73
N GLU A 38 -8.14 -16.48 2.98
CA GLU A 38 -7.36 -16.51 1.76
C GLU A 38 -5.98 -15.90 2.02
N GLU A 39 -4.94 -16.51 1.46
CA GLU A 39 -3.56 -16.05 1.59
C GLU A 39 -3.00 -15.70 0.21
N HIS A 40 -2.50 -14.47 0.05
CA HIS A 40 -1.82 -14.00 -1.15
C HIS A 40 -0.37 -13.69 -0.81
N PHE A 41 0.58 -14.23 -1.57
CA PHE A 41 2.00 -13.98 -1.38
C PHE A 41 2.49 -13.00 -2.45
N HIS A 42 3.37 -12.11 -2.04
CA HIS A 42 4.14 -11.30 -2.98
C HIS A 42 5.22 -12.21 -3.62
N ASN A 43 5.35 -12.17 -4.94
CA ASN A 43 6.34 -12.98 -5.68
C ASN A 43 7.70 -12.28 -5.71
#